data_AF-A0A956GEI4-F1
#
_entry.id   AF-A0A956GEI4-F1
#
_cell.length_a   1.000
_cell.length_b   1.000
_cell.length_c   1.000
_cell.angle_alpha   90.00
_cell.angle_beta   90.00
_cell.angle_gamma   90.00
#
_symmetry.space_group_name_H-M   'P 1'
#
loop_
_entity.id
_entity.type
_entity.pdbx_description
1 polymer ?
#
loop_
_entity_poly.entity_id
_entity_poly.type
_entity_poly.pdbx_seq_one_letter_code
_entity_poly.pdbx_strand_id
1 'polypeptide(L)'
;MDGLGVDVEIEVEHGISATSSLASALEVVGRVYEGMGDDGVALLAGHEPLLGELAAALCAAPQAEIELKKGGLVELDLISPTSARLKGLLRPRHLS
;
A
#
# COMPACT_ATOMS: atom_id res chain seq x y z
N MET A 1 -25.75 -12.97 -30.32
CA MET A 1 -24.41 -12.52 -29.89
C MET A 1 -24.57 -12.34 -28.39
N ASP A 2 -24.41 -13.42 -27.64
CA ASP A 2 -24.78 -13.44 -26.24
C ASP A 2 -23.47 -13.47 -25.45
N GLY A 3 -23.04 -12.28 -25.05
CA GLY A 3 -21.91 -12.11 -24.13
C GLY A 3 -22.41 -12.39 -22.72
N LEU A 4 -22.20 -13.61 -22.24
CA LEU A 4 -22.33 -13.94 -20.83
C LEU A 4 -21.24 -13.17 -20.07
N GLY A 5 -21.62 -12.04 -19.47
CA GLY A 5 -20.83 -11.40 -18.43
C GLY A 5 -20.82 -12.35 -17.24
N VAL A 6 -19.65 -12.89 -16.91
CA VAL A 6 -19.46 -13.65 -15.68
C VAL A 6 -19.23 -12.62 -14.57
N ASP A 7 -20.27 -12.38 -13.78
CA ASP A 7 -20.13 -11.66 -12.51
C ASP A 7 -19.33 -12.56 -11.57
N VAL A 8 -18.08 -12.19 -11.32
CA VAL A 8 -17.23 -12.85 -10.32
C VAL A 8 -17.55 -12.20 -8.97
N GLU A 9 -18.52 -12.77 -8.25
CA GLU A 9 -18.71 -12.47 -6.83
C GLU A 9 -17.55 -13.08 -6.03
N ILE A 10 -16.67 -12.21 -5.52
CA ILE A 10 -15.64 -12.61 -4.57
C ILE A 10 -16.26 -12.55 -3.17
N GLU A 11 -16.75 -13.69 -2.68
CA GLU A 11 -17.07 -13.86 -1.26
C GLU A 11 -15.77 -13.86 -0.46
N VAL A 12 -15.52 -12.78 0.28
CA VAL A 12 -14.41 -12.71 1.25
C VAL A 12 -14.89 -13.36 2.54
N GLU A 13 -14.58 -14.65 2.70
CA GLU A 13 -14.75 -15.36 3.97
C GLU A 13 -13.95 -14.64 5.07
N HIS A 14 -14.69 -14.15 6.06
CA HIS A 14 -14.14 -13.54 7.27
C HIS A 14 -13.43 -14.61 8.09
N GLY A 15 -12.09 -14.71 7.98
CA GLY A 15 -11.34 -15.58 8.89
C GLY A 15 -9.92 -15.99 8.50
N ILE A 16 -9.37 -15.59 7.35
CA ILE A 16 -7.98 -15.89 6.99
C ILE A 16 -7.13 -14.63 7.12
N SER A 17 -6.34 -14.53 8.19
CA SER A 17 -4.98 -13.94 8.21
C SER A 17 -4.66 -12.89 7.13
N ALA A 18 -5.45 -11.82 7.03
CA ALA A 18 -5.34 -10.84 5.93
C ALA A 18 -4.00 -10.08 5.94
N THR A 19 -3.35 -10.04 7.11
CA THR A 19 -2.04 -9.43 7.31
C THR A 19 -0.94 -10.19 6.57
N SER A 20 -0.93 -11.53 6.65
CA SER A 20 0.10 -12.35 6.00
C SER A 20 -0.01 -12.33 4.47
N SER A 21 -1.24 -12.24 3.92
CA SER A 21 -1.43 -12.20 2.46
C SER A 21 -1.00 -10.85 1.86
N LEU A 22 -1.29 -9.74 2.55
CA LEU A 22 -0.86 -8.41 2.11
C LEU A 22 0.66 -8.22 2.27
N ALA A 23 1.24 -8.66 3.40
CA ALA A 23 2.68 -8.56 3.61
C ALA A 23 3.46 -9.30 2.51
N SER A 24 3.09 -10.56 2.21
CA SER A 24 3.71 -11.32 1.12
C SER A 24 3.49 -10.68 -0.26
N ALA A 25 2.32 -10.07 -0.50
CA ALA A 25 2.07 -9.36 -1.75
C ALA A 25 2.96 -8.12 -1.91
N LEU A 26 3.29 -7.42 -0.82
CA LEU A 26 4.13 -6.22 -0.82
C LEU A 26 5.63 -6.52 -0.89
N GLU A 27 6.08 -7.76 -0.63
CA GLU A 27 7.48 -8.18 -0.75
C GLU A 27 8.06 -7.99 -2.16
N VAL A 28 7.20 -7.97 -3.19
CA VAL A 28 7.61 -7.71 -4.59
C VAL A 28 7.98 -6.25 -4.82
N VAL A 29 7.47 -5.33 -3.98
CA VAL A 29 7.73 -3.88 -4.06
C VAL A 29 8.92 -3.49 -3.18
N GLY A 30 9.07 -4.16 -2.04
CA GLY A 30 10.13 -3.87 -1.09
C GLY A 30 10.11 -4.78 0.11
N ARG A 31 10.94 -4.48 1.10
CA ARG A 31 10.97 -5.23 2.35
C ARG A 31 9.93 -4.70 3.30
N VAL A 32 9.03 -5.58 3.74
CA VAL A 32 8.04 -5.30 4.78
C VAL A 32 8.68 -5.53 6.15
N TYR A 33 8.47 -4.57 7.05
CA TYR A 33 8.78 -4.68 8.46
C TYR A 33 7.47 -4.47 9.22
N GLU A 34 6.95 -5.54 9.80
CA GLU A 34 5.77 -5.44 10.66
C GLU A 34 6.19 -4.80 11.99
N GLY A 35 5.41 -3.83 12.47
CA GLY A 35 5.65 -3.21 13.76
C GLY A 35 5.50 -4.24 14.87
N MET A 36 6.43 -4.26 15.83
CA MET A 36 6.24 -5.03 17.05
C MET A 36 5.21 -4.31 17.94
N GLY A 37 3.93 -4.69 17.83
CA GLY A 37 2.82 -4.17 18.66
C GLY A 37 1.43 -4.48 18.10
N ASP A 38 0.39 -4.30 18.93
CA ASP A 38 -1.03 -4.56 18.59
C ASP A 38 -1.64 -3.55 17.58
N ASP A 39 -0.85 -2.58 17.09
CA ASP A 39 -1.37 -1.38 16.43
C ASP A 39 -1.60 -1.51 14.91
N GLY A 40 -1.39 -2.70 14.31
CA GLY A 40 -1.70 -2.93 12.89
C GLY A 40 -0.88 -2.07 11.91
N VAL A 41 0.34 -1.65 12.30
CA VAL A 41 1.23 -0.81 11.49
C VAL A 41 2.30 -1.66 10.81
N ALA A 42 2.59 -1.36 9.55
CA ALA A 42 3.70 -1.93 8.79
C ALA A 42 4.53 -0.83 8.11
N LEU A 43 5.83 -1.07 8.01
CA LEU A 43 6.77 -0.24 7.26
C LEU A 43 7.19 -1.00 5.99
N LEU A 44 6.99 -0.38 4.83
CA LEU A 44 7.50 -0.90 3.56
C LEU A 44 8.72 -0.07 3.13
N ALA A 45 9.88 -0.70 3.05
CA ALA A 45 11.10 -0.07 2.55
C ALA A 45 11.46 -0.62 1.18
N GLY A 46 11.61 0.26 0.19
CA GLY A 46 11.85 -0.12 -1.20
C GLY A 46 12.52 0.99 -1.99
N HIS A 47 12.34 0.94 -3.30
CA HIS A 47 12.98 1.88 -4.24
C HIS A 47 11.92 2.62 -5.07
N GLU A 48 12.28 3.81 -5.52
CA GLU A 48 11.58 4.50 -6.60
C GLU A 48 11.85 3.82 -7.96
N PRO A 49 10.88 3.81 -8.90
CA PRO A 49 9.58 4.49 -8.83
C PRO A 49 8.48 3.71 -8.10
N LEU A 50 8.74 2.44 -7.76
CA LEU A 50 7.71 1.50 -7.30
C LEU A 50 6.98 1.94 -6.02
N LEU A 51 7.69 2.55 -5.06
CA LEU A 51 7.04 3.07 -3.85
C LEU A 51 6.10 4.23 -4.14
N GLY A 52 6.50 5.16 -5.02
CA GLY A 52 5.68 6.28 -5.45
C GLY A 52 4.44 5.81 -6.21
N GLU A 53 4.62 4.87 -7.15
CA GLU A 53 3.54 4.26 -7.93
C GLU A 53 2.55 3.51 -7.02
N LEU A 54 3.04 2.71 -6.07
CA LEU A 54 2.20 2.01 -5.10
C LEU A 54 1.37 2.99 -4.26
N ALA A 55 1.99 4.04 -3.73
CA ALA A 55 1.29 5.06 -2.95
C ALA A 55 0.22 5.77 -3.77
N ALA A 56 0.53 6.11 -5.03
CA ALA A 56 -0.41 6.74 -5.95
C ALA A 56 -1.59 5.83 -6.30
N ALA A 57 -1.32 4.54 -6.54
CA ALA A 57 -2.33 3.53 -6.79
C ALA A 57 -3.28 3.36 -5.59
N LEU A 58 -2.74 3.22 -4.37
CA LEU A 58 -3.52 3.07 -3.15
C LEU A 58 -4.37 4.31 -2.84
N CYS A 59 -3.90 5.51 -3.19
CA CYS A 59 -4.66 6.75 -3.04
C CYS A 59 -5.73 6.97 -4.12
N ALA A 60 -6.02 5.97 -4.97
CA ALA A 60 -6.90 6.07 -6.13
C ALA A 60 -6.52 7.22 -7.09
N ALA A 61 -5.23 7.57 -7.14
CA ALA A 61 -4.68 8.63 -7.96
C ALA A 61 -3.47 8.12 -8.76
N PRO A 62 -3.63 7.09 -9.61
CA PRO A 62 -2.51 6.42 -10.29
C PRO A 62 -1.73 7.31 -11.27
N GLN A 63 -2.30 8.47 -11.65
CA GLN A 63 -1.66 9.47 -12.49
C GLN A 63 -0.87 10.51 -11.66
N ALA A 64 -0.92 10.45 -10.32
CA ALA A 64 -0.21 11.37 -9.45
C ALA A 64 1.26 10.96 -9.31
N GLU A 65 2.17 11.92 -9.45
CA GLU A 65 3.60 11.72 -9.20
C GLU A 65 3.91 11.90 -7.71
N ILE A 66 3.86 10.81 -6.95
CA ILE A 66 4.37 10.78 -5.58
C ILE A 66 5.86 10.45 -5.63
N GLU A 67 6.71 11.49 -5.62
CA GLU A 67 8.16 11.29 -5.63
C GLU A 67 8.71 11.22 -4.19
N LEU A 68 9.22 10.04 -3.77
CA LEU A 68 10.01 9.90 -2.55
C LEU A 68 11.49 10.15 -2.81
N LYS A 69 12.08 11.07 -2.04
CA LYS A 69 13.54 11.20 -1.97
C LYS A 69 14.11 10.09 -1.07
N LYS A 70 15.39 9.73 -1.25
CA LYS A 70 16.09 8.79 -0.36
C LYS A 70 15.93 9.23 1.10
N GLY A 71 15.49 8.32 1.97
CA GLY A 71 15.19 8.61 3.38
C GLY A 71 13.91 9.39 3.62
N GLY A 72 13.11 9.65 2.58
CA GLY A 72 11.75 10.17 2.71
C GLY A 72 10.78 9.08 3.14
N LEU A 73 9.63 9.50 3.66
CA LEU A 73 8.59 8.62 4.15
C LEU A 73 7.23 9.11 3.67
N VAL A 74 6.39 8.19 3.21
CA VAL A 74 4.97 8.40 2.97
C VAL A 74 4.22 7.63 4.03
N GLU A 75 3.28 8.30 4.69
CA GLU A 75 2.38 7.68 5.64
C GLU A 75 1.01 7.52 5.00
N LEU A 76 0.52 6.28 4.97
CA LEU A 76 -0.78 5.92 4.42
C LEU A 76 -1.64 5.29 5.51
N ASP A 77 -2.90 5.68 5.56
CA ASP A 77 -3.93 5.04 6.37
C ASP A 77 -4.70 4.06 5.48
N LEU A 78 -4.52 2.76 5.67
CA LEU A 78 -5.24 1.76 4.87
C LEU A 78 -6.72 1.76 5.26
N ILE A 79 -7.58 1.99 4.27
CA ILE A 79 -9.05 1.89 4.39
C ILE A 79 -9.49 0.47 4.00
N SER A 80 -8.82 -0.11 3.01
CA SER A 80 -8.99 -1.49 2.54
C SER A 80 -7.64 -2.02 2.01
N PRO A 81 -7.54 -3.31 1.65
CA PRO A 81 -6.31 -3.86 1.06
C PRO A 81 -5.85 -3.18 -0.24
N THR A 82 -6.73 -2.43 -0.90
CA THR A 82 -6.47 -1.79 -2.21
C THR A 82 -6.67 -0.27 -2.18
N SER A 83 -7.00 0.32 -1.03
CA SER A 83 -7.25 1.74 -0.89
C SER A 83 -6.72 2.30 0.42
N ALA A 84 -6.07 3.46 0.32
CA ALA A 84 -5.53 4.18 1.47
C ALA A 84 -5.75 5.69 1.34
N ARG A 85 -5.65 6.38 2.48
CA ARG A 85 -5.60 7.84 2.56
C ARG A 85 -4.18 8.29 2.85
N LEU A 86 -3.67 9.25 2.07
CA LEU A 86 -2.41 9.91 2.37
C LEU A 86 -2.53 10.72 3.67
N LYS A 87 -1.75 10.36 4.69
CA LYS A 87 -1.63 11.12 5.94
C LYS A 87 -0.51 12.14 5.88
N GLY A 88 0.62 11.77 5.29
CA GLY A 88 1.78 12.64 5.26
C GLY A 88 2.83 12.24 4.25
N LEU A 89 3.61 13.24 3.83
CA LEU A 89 4.81 13.08 3.04
C LEU A 89 5.96 13.80 3.76
N LEU A 90 6.86 13.02 4.32
CA LEU A 90 8.05 13.49 5.01
C LEU A 90 9.25 13.42 4.07
N ARG A 91 9.97 14.54 3.96
CA ARG A 91 11.24 14.59 3.22
C ARG A 91 12.36 14.80 4.25
N PRO A 92 13.57 14.24 4.03
CA PRO A 92 14.66 14.38 4.99
C PRO A 92 14.96 15.83 5.37
N ARG A 93 14.80 16.76 4.41
CA ARG A 93 14.98 18.20 4.60
C ARG A 93 14.02 18.84 5.61
N HIS A 94 12.95 18.15 6.02
CA HIS A 94 11.97 18.63 6.99
C HIS A 94 12.28 18.17 8.43
N LEU A 95 13.33 17.35 8.63
CA LEU A 95 13.73 16.80 9.93
C LEU A 95 14.94 17.51 10.56
N SER A 96 15.26 18.71 10.08
CA SER A 96 16.40 19.52 10.53
C SER A 96 16.09 20.38 11.74
#